data_AF-A0AAP0KSD7-F1
#
_entry.id   AF-A0AAP0KSD7-F1
#
_cell.length_a   1.000
_cell.length_b   1.000
_cell.length_c   1.000
_cell.angle_alpha   90.00
_cell.angle_beta   90.00
_cell.angle_gamma   90.00
#
_symmetry.space_group_name_H-M   'P 1'
#
loop_
_entity.id
_entity.type
_entity.pdbx_description
1 polymer ?
#
loop_
_entity_poly.entity_id
_entity_poly.type
_entity_poly.pdbx_seq_one_letter_code
_entity_poly.pdbx_strand_id
1 'polypeptide(L)'
;MKELYLPDLKELHHRISLKIQQHESASQAARDQMYKFKIMDQMEKLEMMKVMLERSMAFLQVSKNNMPHSHRDKLRQYEYQIISFVNMYRRRTPSLE
;
A
#
# COMPACT_ATOMS: atom_id res chain seq x y z
N MET A 1 -16.55 2.43 -7.36
CA MET A 1 -15.35 2.73 -6.54
C MET A 1 -14.62 1.46 -6.11
N LYS A 2 -15.23 0.58 -5.31
CA LYS A 2 -14.59 -0.67 -4.86
C LYS A 2 -14.06 -1.53 -6.02
N GLU A 3 -14.91 -1.86 -7.00
CA GLU A 3 -14.54 -2.76 -8.11
C GLU A 3 -13.46 -2.21 -9.04
N LEU A 4 -13.35 -0.87 -9.13
CA LEU A 4 -12.34 -0.19 -9.97
C LEU A 4 -10.94 -0.16 -9.36
N TYR A 5 -10.84 -0.09 -8.02
CA TYR A 5 -9.56 0.10 -7.34
C TYR A 5 -9.10 -1.15 -6.58
N LEU A 6 -10.01 -2.02 -6.14
CA LEU A 6 -9.66 -3.18 -5.34
C LEU A 6 -8.69 -4.15 -6.03
N PRO A 7 -8.78 -4.43 -7.34
CA PRO A 7 -7.78 -5.26 -8.03
C PRO A 7 -6.38 -4.64 -8.00
N ASP A 8 -6.26 -3.36 -8.36
CA ASP A 8 -4.98 -2.63 -8.36
C ASP A 8 -4.39 -2.53 -6.95
N LEU A 9 -5.22 -2.30 -5.93
CA LEU A 9 -4.78 -2.25 -4.52
C LEU A 9 -4.31 -3.61 -4.03
N LYS A 10 -4.97 -4.71 -4.40
CA LYS A 10 -4.54 -6.07 -4.04
C LYS A 10 -3.21 -6.42 -4.68
N GLU A 11 -3.03 -6.07 -5.95
CA GLU A 11 -1.77 -6.30 -6.66
C GLU A 11 -0.61 -5.47 -6.08
N LEU A 12 -0.88 -4.20 -5.73
CA LEU A 12 0.10 -3.36 -5.03
C LEU A 12 0.45 -3.93 -3.65
N HIS A 13 -0.53 -4.46 -2.90
CA HIS A 13 -0.31 -5.11 -1.61
C HIS A 13 0.59 -6.33 -1.73
N HIS A 14 0.33 -7.17 -2.73
CA HIS A 14 1.13 -8.34 -3.02
C HIS A 14 2.58 -7.96 -3.36
N ARG A 15 2.78 -6.97 -4.23
CA ARG A 15 4.13 -6.48 -4.56
C ARG A 15 4.88 -5.88 -3.38
N ILE A 16 4.21 -5.13 -2.52
CA ILE A 16 4.84 -4.59 -1.30
C ILE A 16 5.26 -5.73 -0.38
N SER A 17 4.40 -6.74 -0.20
CA SER A 17 4.70 -7.93 0.59
C SER A 17 5.93 -8.68 0.06
N LEU A 18 6.01 -8.86 -1.27
CA LEU A 18 7.18 -9.47 -1.91
C LEU A 18 8.46 -8.65 -1.71
N LYS A 19 8.38 -7.31 -1.82
CA LYS A 19 9.54 -6.45 -1.57
C LYS A 19 10.02 -6.52 -0.14
N ILE A 20 9.11 -6.54 0.83
CA ILE A 20 9.45 -6.70 2.25
C ILE A 20 10.23 -8.01 2.43
N GLN A 21 9.71 -9.12 1.93
CA GLN A 21 10.40 -10.42 2.00
C GLN A 21 11.79 -10.42 1.33
N GLN A 22 11.95 -9.73 0.20
CA GLN A 22 13.25 -9.56 -0.47
C GLN A 22 14.24 -8.75 0.38
N HIS A 23 13.79 -7.65 0.99
CA HIS A 23 14.63 -6.84 1.87
C HIS A 23 15.03 -7.57 3.15
N GLU A 24 14.14 -8.40 3.71
CA GLU A 24 14.43 -9.27 4.85
C GLU A 24 15.55 -10.27 4.51
N SER A 25 15.43 -10.93 3.36
CA SER A 25 16.43 -11.86 2.85
C SER A 25 17.79 -11.16 2.60
N ALA A 26 17.76 -9.96 2.03
CA ALA A 26 18.96 -9.16 1.76
C ALA A 26 19.62 -8.66 3.05
N SER A 27 18.84 -8.26 4.06
CA SER A 27 19.33 -7.84 5.38
C SER A 27 20.07 -8.99 6.09
N GLN A 28 19.52 -10.21 6.00
CA GLN A 28 20.13 -11.41 6.56
C GLN A 28 21.48 -11.74 5.90
N ALA A 29 21.57 -11.55 4.59
CA ALA A 29 22.78 -11.82 3.80
C ALA A 29 23.85 -10.71 3.90
N ALA A 30 23.47 -9.48 4.25
CA ALA A 30 24.39 -8.36 4.36
C ALA A 30 25.33 -8.55 5.56
N ARG A 31 26.64 -8.43 5.31
CA ARG A 31 27.67 -8.47 6.37
C ARG A 31 27.94 -7.11 7.00
N ASP A 32 27.65 -6.04 6.27
CA ASP A 32 27.90 -4.66 6.69
C ASP A 32 26.71 -4.08 7.46
N GLN A 33 27.00 -3.51 8.64
CA GLN A 33 26.00 -2.97 9.57
C GLN A 33 25.31 -1.71 9.05
N MET A 34 26.00 -0.86 8.30
CA MET A 34 25.41 0.35 7.70
C MET A 34 24.38 -0.03 6.63
N TYR A 35 24.69 -1.06 5.82
CA TYR A 35 23.74 -1.59 4.84
C TYR A 35 22.51 -2.21 5.51
N LYS A 36 22.66 -2.92 6.65
CA LYS A 36 21.52 -3.43 7.42
C LYS A 36 20.60 -2.31 7.93
N PHE A 37 21.18 -1.24 8.50
CA PHE A 37 20.39 -0.11 8.99
C PHE A 37 19.59 0.56 7.86
N LYS A 38 20.22 0.77 6.70
CA LYS A 38 19.54 1.33 5.52
C LYS A 38 18.41 0.43 5.01
N ILE A 39 18.61 -0.89 5.02
CA ILE A 39 17.56 -1.83 4.63
C ILE A 39 16.40 -1.80 5.63
N MET A 40 16.69 -1.73 6.94
CA MET A 40 15.67 -1.66 7.99
C MET A 40 14.80 -0.39 7.87
N ASP A 41 15.40 0.78 7.63
CA ASP A 41 14.68 2.04 7.38
C ASP A 41 13.75 1.93 6.15
N GLN A 42 14.25 1.34 5.05
CA GLN A 42 13.42 1.10 3.87
C GLN A 42 12.28 0.10 4.13
N MET A 43 12.52 -0.92 4.95
CA MET A 43 11.48 -1.89 5.35
C MET A 43 10.40 -1.24 6.19
N GLU A 44 10.75 -0.39 7.17
CA GLU A 44 9.77 0.32 8.00
C GLU A 44 8.82 1.16 7.14
N LYS A 45 9.38 1.87 6.15
CA LYS A 45 8.57 2.64 5.19
C LYS A 45 7.63 1.76 4.36
N LEU A 46 8.08 0.58 3.92
CA LEU A 46 7.26 -0.36 3.18
C LEU A 46 6.14 -0.95 4.04
N GLU A 47 6.40 -1.27 5.30
CA GLU A 47 5.40 -1.72 6.27
C GLU A 47 4.33 -0.66 6.52
N MET A 48 4.73 0.61 6.72
CA MET A 48 3.77 1.71 6.84
C MET A 48 2.89 1.84 5.59
N MET A 49 3.48 1.71 4.39
CA MET A 49 2.71 1.72 3.14
C MET A 49 1.73 0.55 3.05
N LYS A 50 2.14 -0.66 3.46
CA LYS A 50 1.29 -1.86 3.49
C LYS A 50 0.08 -1.66 4.40
N VAL A 51 0.29 -1.17 5.62
CA VAL A 51 -0.80 -0.90 6.59
C VAL A 51 -1.79 0.14 6.06
N MET A 52 -1.31 1.21 5.42
CA MET A 52 -2.18 2.24 4.84
C MET A 52 -3.03 1.69 3.68
N LEU A 53 -2.45 0.79 2.89
CA LEU A 53 -3.14 0.11 1.80
C LEU A 53 -4.22 -0.85 2.33
N GLU A 54 -3.91 -1.63 3.37
CA GLU A 54 -4.87 -2.51 4.04
C GLU A 54 -6.04 -1.74 4.62
N ARG A 55 -5.78 -0.61 5.29
CA ARG A 55 -6.84 0.30 5.79
C ARG A 55 -7.71 0.83 4.65
N SER A 56 -7.11 1.18 3.52
CA SER A 56 -7.83 1.64 2.32
C SER A 56 -8.71 0.54 1.73
N MET A 57 -8.22 -0.70 1.65
CA MET A 57 -9.00 -1.85 1.20
C MET A 57 -10.12 -2.21 2.17
N ALA A 58 -9.88 -2.15 3.48
CA ALA A 58 -10.91 -2.35 4.50
C ALA A 58 -12.00 -1.27 4.39
N PHE A 59 -11.58 -0.01 4.20
CA PHE A 59 -12.50 1.10 3.99
C PHE A 59 -13.40 0.90 2.77
N LEU A 60 -12.86 0.43 1.65
CA LEU A 60 -13.64 0.10 0.45
C LEU A 60 -14.63 -1.06 0.67
N GLN A 61 -14.40 -1.91 1.68
CA GLN A 61 -15.28 -3.03 2.02
C GLN A 61 -16.40 -2.63 2.99
N VAL A 62 -16.22 -1.58 3.80
CA VAL A 62 -17.28 -1.06 4.66
C VAL A 62 -18.39 -0.47 3.79
N SER A 63 -19.59 -1.04 3.89
CA SER A 63 -20.75 -0.52 3.17
C SER A 63 -21.08 0.90 3.62
N LYS A 64 -21.32 1.81 2.65
CA LYS A 64 -21.70 3.22 2.91
C LYS A 64 -22.94 3.34 3.82
N ASN A 65 -23.76 2.29 3.89
CA ASN A 65 -24.98 2.23 4.69
C ASN A 65 -24.73 2.05 6.19
N ASN A 66 -23.55 1.56 6.61
CA ASN A 66 -23.23 1.33 8.03
C ASN A 66 -22.24 2.35 8.61
N MET A 67 -21.90 3.40 7.86
CA MET A 67 -20.85 4.35 8.23
C MET A 67 -21.43 5.54 9.02
N PRO A 68 -20.92 5.83 10.24
CA PRO A 68 -21.33 7.01 11.00
C PRO A 68 -21.13 8.31 10.21
N HIS A 69 -21.99 9.31 10.41
CA HIS A 69 -21.91 10.59 9.68
C HIS A 69 -20.54 11.25 9.79
N SER A 70 -19.87 11.17 10.94
CA SER A 70 -18.50 11.69 11.16
C SER A 70 -17.40 11.02 10.34
N HIS A 71 -17.65 9.80 9.85
CA HIS A 71 -16.73 9.09 8.94
C HIS A 71 -16.97 9.46 7.48
N ARG A 72 -18.12 10.07 7.15
CA ARG A 72 -18.41 10.51 5.78
C ARG A 72 -17.56 11.70 5.35
N ASP A 73 -17.16 12.58 6.27
CA ASP A 73 -16.24 13.68 5.95
C ASP A 73 -14.83 13.17 5.58
N LYS A 74 -14.43 12.04 6.18
CA LYS A 74 -13.16 11.37 5.88
C LYS A 74 -13.20 10.56 4.57
N LEU A 75 -14.37 10.30 3.98
CA LEU A 75 -14.51 9.57 2.69
C LEU A 75 -13.65 10.21 1.61
N ARG A 76 -13.73 11.53 1.44
CA ARG A 76 -12.99 12.24 0.40
C ARG A 76 -11.47 12.09 0.58
N GLN A 77 -11.00 12.10 1.82
CA GLN A 77 -9.57 11.91 2.11
C GLN A 77 -9.10 10.50 1.76
N TYR A 78 -9.88 9.47 2.12
CA TYR A 78 -9.56 8.09 1.76
C TYR A 78 -9.64 7.85 0.25
N GLU A 79 -10.64 8.42 -0.43
CA GLU A 79 -10.74 8.35 -1.89
C GLU A 79 -9.52 8.98 -2.57
N TYR A 80 -9.08 10.15 -2.10
CA TYR A 80 -7.87 10.79 -2.61
C TYR A 80 -6.61 9.92 -2.41
N GLN A 81 -6.47 9.32 -1.22
CA GLN A 81 -5.34 8.42 -0.93
C GLN A 81 -5.36 7.17 -1.82
N ILE A 82 -6.52 6.54 -2.02
CA ILE A 82 -6.70 5.38 -2.90
C ILE A 82 -6.32 5.73 -4.33
N ILE A 83 -6.83 6.85 -4.86
CA ILE A 83 -6.52 7.32 -6.20
C ILE A 83 -5.01 7.59 -6.34
N SER A 84 -4.38 8.19 -5.33
CA SER A 84 -2.93 8.43 -5.32
C SER A 84 -2.14 7.12 -5.39
N PHE A 85 -2.50 6.10 -4.61
CA PHE A 85 -1.85 4.78 -4.65
C PHE A 85 -2.00 4.11 -6.02
N VAL A 86 -3.21 4.13 -6.58
CA VAL A 86 -3.51 3.51 -7.89
C VAL A 86 -2.77 4.25 -9.00
N ASN A 87 -2.72 5.59 -8.97
CA ASN A 87 -1.96 6.37 -9.94
C ASN A 87 -0.46 6.12 -9.82
N MET A 88 0.08 6.01 -8.60
CA MET A 88 1.49 5.66 -8.39
C MET A 88 1.81 4.27 -8.94
N TYR A 89 0.89 3.31 -8.78
CA TYR A 89 1.02 1.98 -9.35
C TYR A 89 0.97 2.03 -10.88
N ARG A 90 -0.08 2.61 -11.47
CA ARG A 90 -0.28 2.73 -12.92
C ARG A 90 0.78 3.56 -13.64
N ARG A 91 1.42 4.53 -12.99
CA ARG A 91 2.58 5.24 -13.59
C ARG A 91 3.84 4.37 -13.64
N ARG A 92 3.93 3.33 -12.81
CA ARG A 92 5.10 2.42 -12.74
C ARG A 92 4.90 1.15 -13.54
N THR A 93 3.65 0.78 -13.85
CA THR A 93 3.32 -0.16 -14.91
C THR A 93 3.05 0.64 -16.17
N PRO A 94 4.01 0.83 -17.10
CA PRO A 94 3.65 1.39 -18.40
C PRO A 94 2.51 0.53 -18.94
N SER A 95 1.38 1.17 -19.20
CA SER A 95 0.28 0.55 -19.92
C SER A 95 0.87 0.06 -21.24
N LEU A 96 1.04 -1.27 -21.32
CA LEU A 96 1.13 -1.96 -22.60
C LEU A 96 -0.27 -1.84 -23.23
N GLU A 97 -0.52 -0.68 -23.82
CA GLU A 97 -1.52 -0.52 -24.89
C GLU A 97 -0.80 -0.62 -26.24
#